data_AF-A0A420M4G4-F1
#
_entry.id   AF-A0A420M4G4-F1
#
_cell.length_a   1.000
_cell.length_b   1.000
_cell.length_c   1.000
_cell.angle_alpha   90.00
_cell.angle_beta   90.00
_cell.angle_gamma   90.00
#
_symmetry.space_group_name_H-M   'P 1'
#
loop_
_entity.id
_entity.type
_entity.pdbx_description
1 polymer ?
#
loop_
_entity_poly.entity_id
_entity_poly.type
_entity_poly.pdbx_seq_one_letter_code
_entity_poly.pdbx_strand_id
1 'polypeptide(L)'
;MLKKDKERNDAFLAIGNIANSVKSAIAPYLDGVLIYVREGLSVQSRKRGSVNPVFDCISRLAVAVGQTLSKYMEALLDPIFACDLTPKLTQALVDMGFYIPPVKPIIQERLLDMLSMVLCGEPFKPLGAPQPNTLNSVPIIPKDAKDP
;
A
#
# COMPACT_ATOMS: atom_id res chain seq x y z
N MET A 1 -8.87 7.11 21.40
CA MET A 1 -9.58 6.06 22.16
C MET A 1 -9.15 4.64 21.72
N LEU A 2 -7.88 4.43 21.36
CA LEU A 2 -7.34 3.13 20.90
C LEU A 2 -6.00 2.85 21.60
N LYS A 3 -6.01 2.68 22.93
CA LYS A 3 -4.78 2.55 23.73
C LYS A 3 -4.24 1.12 23.82
N LYS A 4 -5.00 0.10 23.43
CA LYS A 4 -4.58 -1.31 23.36
C LYS A 4 -4.57 -1.81 21.93
N ASP A 5 -3.51 -2.51 21.53
CA ASP A 5 -3.30 -2.94 20.15
C ASP A 5 -4.36 -3.92 19.63
N LYS A 6 -4.89 -4.79 20.51
CA LYS A 6 -5.97 -5.71 20.16
C LYS A 6 -7.27 -4.97 19.83
N GLU A 7 -7.68 -4.05 20.70
CA GLU A 7 -8.88 -3.21 20.50
C GLU A 7 -8.75 -2.35 19.24
N ARG A 8 -7.53 -1.89 18.93
CA ARG A 8 -7.22 -1.16 17.70
C ARG A 8 -7.46 -2.01 16.45
N ASN A 9 -6.94 -3.24 16.43
CA ASN A 9 -7.07 -4.12 15.28
C ASN A 9 -8.54 -4.51 15.04
N ASP A 10 -9.27 -4.81 16.12
CA ASP A 10 -10.71 -5.13 16.06
C ASP A 10 -11.53 -3.92 15.57
N ALA A 11 -11.14 -2.70 15.96
CA ALA A 11 -11.80 -1.48 15.49
C ALA A 11 -11.65 -1.28 13.98
N PHE A 12 -10.44 -1.45 13.41
CA PHE A 12 -10.25 -1.33 11.95
C PHE A 12 -11.03 -2.39 11.17
N LEU A 13 -11.10 -3.61 11.70
CA LEU A 13 -11.91 -4.67 11.11
C LEU A 13 -13.39 -4.32 11.12
N ALA A 14 -13.90 -3.82 12.25
CA ALA A 14 -15.29 -3.39 12.38
C ALA A 14 -15.62 -2.24 11.41
N ILE A 15 -14.76 -1.22 11.32
CA ILE A 15 -14.93 -0.11 10.37
C ILE A 15 -14.98 -0.61 8.93
N GLY A 16 -14.04 -1.49 8.54
CA GLY A 16 -14.03 -2.07 7.19
C GLY A 16 -15.28 -2.90 6.89
N ASN A 17 -15.78 -3.67 7.85
CA ASN A 17 -17.03 -4.42 7.71
C ASN A 17 -18.22 -3.49 7.53
N ILE A 18 -18.33 -2.43 8.35
CA ILE A 18 -19.39 -1.43 8.25
C ILE A 18 -19.32 -0.76 6.88
N ALA A 19 -18.15 -0.29 6.44
CA ALA A 19 -17.97 0.33 5.13
C ALA A 19 -18.45 -0.59 4.00
N ASN A 20 -18.09 -1.88 4.05
CA ASN A 20 -18.52 -2.83 3.03
C ASN A 20 -20.04 -3.08 3.04
N SER A 21 -20.68 -3.04 4.21
CA SER A 21 -22.13 -3.23 4.34
C SER A 21 -22.93 -1.99 3.90
N VAL A 22 -22.49 -0.79 4.30
CA VAL A 22 -23.23 0.46 4.05
C VAL A 22 -22.85 1.13 2.72
N LYS A 23 -21.76 0.68 2.07
CA LYS A 23 -21.28 1.18 0.78
C LYS A 23 -21.10 2.70 0.79
N SER A 24 -21.71 3.42 -0.15
CA SER A 24 -21.58 4.87 -0.30
C SER A 24 -22.08 5.66 0.91
N ALA A 25 -22.92 5.08 1.78
CA ALA A 25 -23.42 5.77 2.97
C ALA A 25 -22.35 6.03 4.04
N ILE A 26 -21.16 5.41 3.93
CA ILE A 26 -20.02 5.73 4.82
C ILE A 26 -19.35 7.07 4.48
N ALA A 27 -19.62 7.63 3.29
CA ALA A 27 -18.95 8.82 2.76
C ALA A 27 -18.88 10.02 3.73
N PRO A 28 -19.95 10.37 4.48
CA PRO A 28 -19.92 11.49 5.43
C PRO A 28 -18.94 11.30 6.60
N TYR A 29 -18.54 10.06 6.88
CA TYR A 29 -17.67 9.71 8.00
C TYR A 29 -16.21 9.51 7.58
N LEU A 30 -15.90 9.60 6.28
CA LEU A 30 -14.56 9.31 5.75
C LEU A 30 -13.48 10.21 6.33
N ASP A 31 -13.74 11.51 6.49
CA ASP A 31 -12.77 12.44 7.09
C ASP A 31 -12.32 11.97 8.48
N GLY A 32 -13.29 11.57 9.32
CA GLY A 32 -13.01 11.08 10.67
C GLY A 32 -12.30 9.72 10.67
N VAL A 33 -12.74 8.78 9.83
CA VAL A 33 -12.13 7.45 9.72
C VAL A 33 -10.68 7.55 9.24
N LEU A 34 -10.41 8.39 8.24
CA LEU A 34 -9.09 8.47 7.61
C LEU A 34 -8.03 9.12 8.49
N ILE A 35 -8.42 9.94 9.47
CA ILE A 35 -7.51 10.41 10.53
C ILE A 35 -6.92 9.21 11.28
N TYR A 36 -7.76 8.27 11.69
CA TYR A 36 -7.31 7.07 12.40
C TYR A 36 -6.56 6.10 11.51
N VAL A 37 -6.94 5.98 10.23
CA VAL A 37 -6.17 5.18 9.26
C VAL A 37 -4.74 5.71 9.12
N ARG A 38 -4.56 7.03 8.98
CA ARG A 38 -3.23 7.66 8.91
C ARG A 38 -2.44 7.44 10.20
N GLU A 39 -3.09 7.58 11.36
CA GLU A 39 -2.47 7.27 12.66
C GLU A 39 -2.04 5.80 12.73
N GLY A 40 -2.86 4.88 12.21
CA GLY A 40 -2.58 3.44 12.12
C GLY A 40 -1.37 3.09 11.25
N LEU A 41 -1.06 3.91 10.24
CA LEU A 41 0.12 3.75 9.37
C LEU A 41 1.38 4.46 9.90
N SER A 42 1.26 5.25 10.96
CA SER A 42 2.39 5.97 11.53
C SER A 42 3.52 5.03 11.99
N VAL A 43 4.75 5.55 12.04
CA VAL A 43 5.93 4.82 12.53
C VAL A 43 5.69 4.28 13.95
N GLN A 44 4.98 5.02 14.79
CA GLN A 44 4.68 4.60 16.16
C GLN A 44 3.70 3.42 16.16
N SER A 45 2.65 3.46 15.35
CA SER A 45 1.65 2.38 15.26
C SER A 45 2.23 1.10 14.69
N ARG A 46 3.15 1.21 13.71
CA ARG A 46 3.91 0.09 13.14
C ARG A 46 4.77 -0.64 14.17
N LYS A 47 5.38 0.09 15.12
CA LYS A 47 6.18 -0.50 16.20
C LYS A 47 5.34 -1.23 17.25
N ARG A 48 4.07 -0.86 17.42
CA ARG A 48 3.18 -1.42 18.45
C ARG A 48 2.46 -2.69 18.00
N GLY A 49 2.28 -2.90 16.71
CA GLY A 49 1.65 -4.11 16.20
C GLY A 49 1.45 -4.11 14.69
N SER A 50 0.83 -5.17 14.18
CA SER A 50 0.58 -5.34 12.75
C SER A 50 -0.29 -4.23 12.16
N VAL A 51 0.10 -3.74 10.99
CA VAL A 51 -0.68 -2.82 10.15
C VAL A 51 -1.66 -3.53 9.21
N ASN A 52 -1.67 -4.87 9.19
CA ASN A 52 -2.55 -5.66 8.31
C ASN A 52 -4.04 -5.29 8.42
N PRO A 53 -4.61 -5.09 9.64
CA PRO A 53 -6.00 -4.67 9.78
C PRO A 53 -6.28 -3.30 9.16
N VAL A 54 -5.28 -2.41 9.14
CA VAL A 54 -5.39 -1.09 8.52
C VAL A 54 -5.48 -1.23 7.00
N PHE A 55 -4.64 -2.07 6.39
CA PHE A 55 -4.72 -2.35 4.95
C PHE A 55 -6.03 -3.04 4.55
N ASP A 56 -6.51 -4.00 5.34
CA ASP A 56 -7.84 -4.62 5.12
C ASP A 56 -8.97 -3.58 5.20
N CYS A 57 -8.87 -2.62 6.13
CA CYS A 57 -9.82 -1.51 6.23
C CYS A 57 -9.77 -0.60 4.99
N ILE A 58 -8.57 -0.22 4.53
CA ILE A 58 -8.39 0.61 3.32
C ILE A 58 -8.96 -0.09 2.08
N SER A 59 -8.66 -1.38 1.89
CA SER A 59 -9.22 -2.20 0.81
C SER A 59 -10.76 -2.14 0.82
N ARG A 60 -11.38 -2.40 1.97
CA ARG A 60 -12.85 -2.39 2.11
C ARG A 60 -13.45 -0.99 1.91
N LEU A 61 -12.75 0.06 2.32
CA LEU A 61 -13.15 1.44 2.03
C LEU A 61 -13.09 1.73 0.52
N ALA A 62 -12.02 1.33 -0.17
CA ALA A 62 -11.91 1.48 -1.61
C ALA A 62 -13.05 0.76 -2.36
N VAL A 63 -13.38 -0.47 -1.96
CA VAL A 63 -14.52 -1.23 -2.50
C VAL A 63 -15.86 -0.54 -2.21
N ALA A 64 -16.02 0.07 -1.04
CA ALA A 64 -17.29 0.66 -0.60
C ALA A 64 -17.61 2.00 -1.27
N VAL A 65 -16.63 2.89 -1.41
CA VAL A 65 -16.85 4.27 -1.87
C VAL A 65 -16.17 4.61 -3.20
N GLY A 66 -15.28 3.73 -3.70
CA GLY A 66 -14.57 3.88 -4.95
C GLY A 66 -13.89 5.24 -5.09
N GLN A 67 -14.16 5.92 -6.20
CA GLN A 67 -13.53 7.18 -6.56
C GLN A 67 -13.75 8.33 -5.56
N THR A 68 -14.73 8.24 -4.66
CA THR A 68 -14.91 9.22 -3.56
C THR A 68 -13.65 9.31 -2.67
N LEU A 69 -12.88 8.22 -2.59
CA LEU A 69 -11.65 8.17 -1.80
C LEU A 69 -10.47 8.92 -2.46
N SER A 70 -10.56 9.25 -3.76
CA SER A 70 -9.48 9.88 -4.54
C SER A 70 -8.89 11.13 -3.88
N LYS A 71 -9.74 12.01 -3.33
CA LYS A 71 -9.32 13.25 -2.66
C LYS A 71 -8.44 13.04 -1.43
N TYR A 72 -8.38 11.82 -0.90
CA TYR A 72 -7.57 11.47 0.25
C TYR A 72 -6.28 10.73 -0.09
N MET A 73 -6.14 10.25 -1.33
CA MET A 73 -5.05 9.37 -1.74
C MET A 73 -3.70 10.04 -1.64
N GLU A 74 -3.59 11.32 -2.00
CA GLU A 74 -2.33 12.07 -1.91
C GLU A 74 -1.69 11.96 -0.51
N ALA A 75 -2.49 12.05 0.54
CA ALA A 75 -2.01 11.96 1.92
C ALA A 75 -2.09 10.55 2.54
N LEU A 76 -2.59 9.53 1.81
CA LEU A 76 -2.56 8.13 2.23
C LEU A 76 -1.43 7.34 1.58
N LEU A 77 -1.10 7.63 0.32
CA LEU A 77 -0.12 6.84 -0.44
C LEU A 77 1.27 6.90 0.20
N ASP A 78 1.73 8.07 0.64
CA ASP A 78 3.05 8.19 1.27
C ASP A 78 3.19 7.32 2.55
N PRO A 79 2.26 7.38 3.53
CA PRO A 79 2.28 6.45 4.66
C PRO A 79 2.17 4.96 4.28
N ILE A 80 1.41 4.63 3.24
CA ILE A 80 1.23 3.25 2.75
C ILE A 80 2.55 2.73 2.18
N PHE A 81 3.19 3.48 1.28
CA PHE A 81 4.46 3.10 0.65
C PHE A 81 5.67 3.22 1.59
N ALA A 82 5.53 3.85 2.75
CA ALA A 82 6.53 3.80 3.81
C ALA A 82 6.50 2.49 4.62
N CYS A 83 5.49 1.63 4.42
CA CYS A 83 5.38 0.31 5.05
C CYS A 83 6.09 -0.77 4.22
N ASP A 84 6.45 -1.87 4.88
CA ASP A 84 7.04 -3.01 4.19
C ASP A 84 6.04 -3.69 3.25
N LEU A 85 6.56 -4.27 2.17
CA LEU A 85 5.76 -5.02 1.20
C LEU A 85 5.22 -6.29 1.87
N THR A 86 3.89 -6.35 2.01
CA THR A 86 3.18 -7.49 2.60
C THR A 86 2.02 -7.92 1.69
N PRO A 87 1.55 -9.17 1.77
CA PRO A 87 0.40 -9.62 0.96
C PRO A 87 -0.84 -8.74 1.17
N LYS A 88 -1.03 -8.21 2.38
CA LYS A 88 -2.15 -7.34 2.75
C LYS A 88 -2.02 -5.94 2.14
N LEU A 89 -0.81 -5.38 2.14
CA LEU A 89 -0.51 -4.14 1.40
C LEU A 89 -0.81 -4.34 -0.09
N THR A 90 -0.28 -5.41 -0.70
CA THR A 90 -0.46 -5.69 -2.13
C THR A 90 -1.93 -5.82 -2.50
N GLN A 91 -2.72 -6.55 -1.70
CA GLN A 91 -4.16 -6.66 -1.94
C GLN A 91 -4.86 -5.30 -1.87
N ALA A 92 -4.52 -4.47 -0.88
CA ALA A 92 -5.08 -3.12 -0.78
C ALA A 92 -4.70 -2.24 -2.00
N LEU A 93 -3.47 -2.32 -2.49
CA LEU A 93 -3.02 -1.61 -3.70
C LEU A 93 -3.78 -2.08 -4.95
N VAL A 94 -4.05 -3.39 -5.08
CA VAL A 94 -4.85 -3.96 -6.18
C VAL A 94 -6.28 -3.41 -6.15
N ASP A 95 -6.93 -3.47 -4.98
CA ASP A 95 -8.30 -2.99 -4.83
C ASP A 95 -8.39 -1.48 -5.08
N MET A 96 -7.46 -0.70 -4.54
CA MET A 96 -7.40 0.75 -4.80
C MET A 96 -7.20 1.05 -6.28
N GLY A 97 -6.28 0.36 -6.95
CA GLY A 97 -6.04 0.54 -8.39
C GLY A 97 -7.25 0.15 -9.26
N PHE A 98 -8.08 -0.78 -8.80
CA PHE A 98 -9.29 -1.20 -9.51
C PHE A 98 -10.47 -0.25 -9.25
N TYR A 99 -10.76 0.07 -7.98
CA TYR A 99 -11.94 0.87 -7.59
C TYR A 99 -11.72 2.39 -7.62
N ILE A 100 -10.46 2.84 -7.74
CA ILE A 100 -10.09 4.26 -7.77
C ILE A 100 -9.21 4.51 -9.03
N PRO A 101 -9.78 4.47 -10.24
CA PRO A 101 -9.00 4.54 -11.48
C PRO A 101 -8.01 5.72 -11.58
N PRO A 102 -8.31 6.95 -11.11
CA PRO A 102 -7.39 8.08 -11.21
C PRO A 102 -6.06 7.89 -10.46
N VAL A 103 -6.01 7.05 -9.42
CA VAL A 103 -4.79 6.87 -8.62
C VAL A 103 -3.99 5.64 -9.00
N LYS A 104 -4.55 4.77 -9.86
CA LYS A 104 -3.86 3.62 -10.43
C LYS A 104 -2.47 3.95 -11.01
N PRO A 105 -2.28 4.98 -11.86
CA PRO A 105 -0.95 5.27 -12.40
C PRO A 105 0.07 5.62 -11.31
N ILE A 106 -0.36 6.38 -10.29
CA ILE A 106 0.48 6.77 -9.15
C ILE A 106 0.87 5.54 -8.34
N ILE A 107 -0.08 4.63 -8.07
CA ILE A 107 0.19 3.37 -7.37
C ILE A 107 1.22 2.52 -8.13
N GLN A 108 1.09 2.42 -9.46
CA GLN A 108 2.00 1.62 -10.29
C GLN A 108 3.42 2.18 -10.26
N GLU A 109 3.58 3.49 -10.44
CA GLU A 109 4.89 4.16 -10.37
C GLU A 109 5.56 3.96 -9.03
N ARG A 110 4.85 4.24 -7.93
CA ARG A 110 5.38 4.08 -6.56
C ARG A 110 5.68 2.62 -6.21
N LEU A 111 4.88 1.68 -6.70
CA LEU A 111 5.13 0.25 -6.47
C LEU A 111 6.36 -0.22 -7.23
N LEU A 112 6.59 0.26 -8.47
CA LEU A 112 7.81 -0.04 -9.21
C LEU A 112 9.05 0.51 -8.49
N ASP A 113 8.98 1.74 -7.98
CA ASP A 113 10.05 2.33 -7.16
C ASP A 113 10.34 1.48 -5.93
N MET A 114 9.31 1.09 -5.18
CA MET A 114 9.45 0.23 -4.00
C MET A 114 10.10 -1.11 -4.35
N LEU A 115 9.67 -1.75 -5.43
CA LEU A 115 10.25 -3.02 -5.88
C LEU A 115 11.70 -2.85 -6.30
N SER A 116 12.04 -1.78 -7.02
CA SER A 116 13.41 -1.48 -7.42
C SER A 116 14.31 -1.23 -6.21
N MET A 117 13.84 -0.47 -5.22
CA MET A 117 14.57 -0.26 -3.97
C MET A 117 14.82 -1.56 -3.21
N VAL A 118 13.83 -2.46 -3.16
CA VAL A 118 13.96 -3.76 -2.47
C VAL A 118 14.88 -4.72 -3.20
N LEU A 119 14.80 -4.78 -4.53
CA LEU A 119 15.53 -5.77 -5.34
C LEU A 119 16.94 -5.27 -5.73
N CYS A 120 17.08 -3.98 -6.03
CA CYS A 120 18.26 -3.37 -6.63
C CYS A 120 18.97 -2.38 -5.70
N GLY A 121 18.28 -1.86 -4.67
CA GLY A 121 18.80 -0.81 -3.80
C GLY A 121 18.81 0.59 -4.44
N GLU A 122 18.22 0.76 -5.62
CA GLU A 122 18.11 2.04 -6.33
C GLU A 122 16.67 2.33 -6.80
N PRO A 123 16.27 3.61 -6.92
CA PRO A 123 14.94 4.00 -7.43
C PRO A 123 14.71 3.49 -8.85
N PHE A 124 13.45 3.27 -9.22
CA PHE A 124 13.12 2.76 -10.54
C PHE A 124 13.36 3.84 -11.60
N LYS A 125 14.11 3.50 -12.67
CA LYS A 125 14.27 4.38 -13.82
C LYS A 125 13.42 3.89 -15.00
N PRO A 126 12.63 4.77 -15.63
CA PRO A 126 11.84 4.41 -16.80
C PRO A 126 12.72 4.11 -18.01
N LEU A 127 12.15 3.38 -18.98
CA LEU A 127 12.81 3.03 -20.23
C LEU A 127 13.18 4.32 -21.00
N GLY A 128 14.45 4.47 -21.36
CA GLY A 128 14.98 5.67 -22.02
C GLY A 128 15.67 6.67 -21.09
N ALA A 129 15.75 6.40 -19.77
CA ALA A 129 16.59 7.18 -18.88
C ALA A 129 18.08 7.10 -19.30
N PRO A 130 18.86 8.20 -19.17
CA PRO A 130 20.25 8.26 -19.61
C PRO A 130 21.19 7.27 -18.90
N GLN A 131 20.76 6.71 -17.77
CA GLN A 131 21.44 5.61 -17.09
C GLN A 131 20.48 4.41 -16.98
N PRO A 132 20.83 3.23 -17.51
CA PRO A 132 20.00 2.04 -17.38
C PRO A 132 19.87 1.58 -15.92
N ASN A 133 18.80 0.84 -15.61
CA ASN A 133 18.69 0.09 -14.35
C ASN A 133 19.73 -1.04 -14.39
N THR A 134 20.97 -0.74 -13.97
CA THR A 134 22.03 -1.74 -13.94
C THR A 134 21.87 -2.57 -12.68
N LEU A 135 21.41 -3.81 -12.83
CA LEU A 135 21.49 -4.84 -11.78
C LEU A 135 22.97 -5.18 -11.54
N ASN A 136 23.70 -4.29 -10.87
CA ASN A 136 25.14 -4.43 -10.60
C ASN A 136 25.48 -5.63 -9.69
N SER A 137 24.49 -6.36 -9.21
CA SER A 137 24.61 -7.44 -8.22
C SER A 137 24.27 -8.84 -8.72
N VAL A 138 23.91 -9.05 -9.99
CA VAL A 138 23.74 -10.42 -10.51
C VAL A 138 25.11 -10.92 -10.98
N PRO A 139 25.78 -11.84 -10.24
CA PRO A 139 26.99 -12.46 -10.76
C PRO A 139 26.64 -13.16 -12.08
N ILE A 140 27.34 -12.76 -13.14
CA ILE A 140 27.29 -13.44 -14.42
C ILE A 140 27.84 -14.84 -14.18
N ILE A 141 26.97 -15.84 -14.03
CA ILE A 141 27.36 -17.24 -13.97
C ILE A 141 27.86 -17.59 -15.38
N PRO A 142 29.17 -17.82 -15.58
CA PRO A 142 29.65 -18.28 -16.88
C PRO A 142 29.01 -19.64 -17.14
N LYS A 143 28.39 -19.81 -18.32
CA LYS A 143 28.00 -21.15 -18.77
C LYS A 143 29.28 -21.97 -18.88
N ASP A 144 29.42 -22.98 -18.03
CA ASP A 144 30.50 -23.95 -18.10
C ASP A 144 30.43 -24.66 -19.47
N ALA A 145 31.35 -24.30 -20.35
CA ALA A 145 31.55 -24.95 -21.64
C ALA A 145 32.56 -26.08 -21.44
N LYS A 146 32.18 -27.12 -20.70
CA LYS A 146 32.92 -28.37 -20.71
C LYS A 146 32.09 -29.52 -20.13
N ASP A 147 31.51 -30.31 -21.03
CA ASP A 147 31.38 -31.74 -20.78
C ASP A 147 32.10 -32.48 -21.93
N PRO A 148 32.97 -33.46 -21.63
CA PRO A 148 33.66 -34.31 -22.60
C PRO A 148 32.76 -35.39 -23.23
#